data_AF-A0A2S8P8P0-F1
#
_entry.id   AF-A0A2S8P8P0-F1
#
_cell.length_a   1.000
_cell.length_b   1.000
_cell.length_c   1.000
_cell.angle_alpha   90.00
_cell.angle_beta   90.00
_cell.angle_gamma   90.00
#
_symmetry.space_group_name_H-M   'P 1'
#
loop_
_entity.id
_entity.type
_entity.pdbx_description
1 polymer ?
#
loop_
_entity_poly.entity_id
_entity_poly.type
_entity_poly.pdbx_seq_one_letter_code
_entity_poly.pdbx_strand_id
1 'polypeptide(L)'
;MKQWLNNIRKGYGKKLVSIHAWNAWIVVILAISGLMLVGGFWREILGIGRVWLKWLHIFVGLAMLAPVVYYLILAGKHWKQLRNRPWQRANTIIVLALLMGWLLSGIVLWQFKLAGPRWSNAALLIHDLLTWVGLPYIIYHSITRTKWLKDPARRAVKFEAISSRTPNAMDSPVTTSDENTTVTAISAPELSRSSKESPIKPMEKPQPVYTRRAFIRSAVGIGLAVTIGPTFVSWVGRNLKIDNSIDSMLENDPNRMVPLPQPLSASSPPIGGGAEGHFRVYTVTPIPSFSNDNWSFRIDGLVERAQVWNWEQFVKLTRSVQVSDFHCVTGWSVYKNTWEGISLKQLLKQAGVKPGAHSVKFYSGDGVYTDAITMDQAQMDDIMVAVMHDGKPIPADLGGPVRLVIPQMYAYKSVKWLNRIELIESEHIGYWEERGYDKDAWLTGASQRFPDISG
;
A
#
# COMPACT_ATOMS: atom_id res chain seq x y z
N MET A 1 -37.99 16.92 -7.09
CA MET A 1 -38.18 17.50 -5.74
C MET A 1 -38.97 16.58 -4.77
N LYS A 2 -40.14 16.04 -5.13
CA LYS A 2 -40.94 15.13 -4.26
C LYS A 2 -40.22 13.83 -3.82
N GLN A 3 -39.42 13.24 -4.71
CA GLN A 3 -38.63 12.02 -4.41
C GLN A 3 -37.47 12.28 -3.42
N TRP A 4 -36.89 13.48 -3.47
CA TRP A 4 -35.87 13.97 -2.53
C TRP A 4 -36.45 14.22 -1.14
N LEU A 5 -37.63 14.85 -1.07
CA LEU A 5 -38.40 15.04 0.17
C LEU A 5 -38.83 13.72 0.82
N ASN A 6 -39.23 12.71 0.03
CA ASN A 6 -39.55 11.37 0.56
C ASN A 6 -38.33 10.61 1.10
N ASN A 7 -37.13 10.87 0.57
CA ASN A 7 -35.89 10.33 1.15
C ASN A 7 -35.56 10.95 2.51
N ILE A 8 -35.87 12.24 2.72
CA ILE A 8 -35.69 12.94 4.00
C ILE A 8 -36.67 12.44 5.07
N ARG A 9 -37.88 12.02 4.66
CA ARG A 9 -38.95 11.46 5.52
C ARG A 9 -38.77 9.98 5.91
N LYS A 10 -37.70 9.31 5.46
CA LYS A 10 -37.42 7.92 5.85
C LYS A 10 -37.30 7.77 7.37
N GLY A 11 -37.92 6.73 7.93
CA GLY A 11 -37.78 6.38 9.35
C GLY A 11 -36.31 6.18 9.74
N TYR A 12 -35.97 6.48 10.99
CA TYR A 12 -34.60 6.51 11.52
C TYR A 12 -33.73 5.31 11.09
N GLY A 13 -34.24 4.09 11.17
CA GLY A 13 -33.51 2.89 10.73
C GLY A 13 -33.17 2.85 9.24
N LYS A 14 -34.06 3.35 8.36
CA LYS A 14 -33.81 3.44 6.91
C LYS A 14 -32.70 4.47 6.59
N LYS A 15 -32.56 5.52 7.41
CA LYS A 15 -31.45 6.49 7.30
C LYS A 15 -30.11 5.83 7.61
N LEU A 16 -30.02 5.05 8.69
CA LEU A 16 -28.78 4.32 9.03
C LEU A 16 -28.39 3.31 7.96
N VAL A 17 -29.35 2.56 7.40
CA VAL A 17 -29.08 1.62 6.31
C VAL A 17 -28.53 2.36 5.08
N SER A 18 -29.11 3.52 4.74
CA SER A 18 -28.64 4.35 3.63
C SER A 18 -27.19 4.81 3.85
N ILE A 19 -26.87 5.31 5.04
CA ILE A 19 -25.50 5.76 5.38
C ILE A 19 -24.51 4.62 5.26
N HIS A 20 -24.86 3.45 5.81
CA HIS A 20 -24.01 2.27 5.75
C HIS A 20 -23.76 1.83 4.30
N ALA A 21 -24.78 1.88 3.43
CA ALA A 21 -24.64 1.53 2.01
C ALA A 21 -23.74 2.52 1.26
N TRP A 22 -23.92 3.83 1.47
CA TRP A 22 -23.04 4.85 0.88
C TRP A 22 -21.59 4.70 1.35
N ASN A 23 -21.41 4.50 2.66
CA ASN A 23 -20.09 4.27 3.23
C ASN A 23 -19.42 3.02 2.64
N ALA A 24 -20.17 1.92 2.45
CA ALA A 24 -19.63 0.70 1.87
C ALA A 24 -19.12 0.93 0.43
N TRP A 25 -19.87 1.63 -0.42
CA TRP A 25 -19.44 1.93 -1.78
C TRP A 25 -18.22 2.85 -1.83
N ILE A 26 -18.20 3.91 -1.02
CA ILE A 26 -17.06 4.83 -0.93
C ILE A 26 -15.80 4.07 -0.51
N VAL A 27 -15.89 3.25 0.54
CA VAL A 27 -14.76 2.44 1.02
C VAL A 27 -14.28 1.45 -0.05
N VAL A 28 -15.18 0.82 -0.82
CA VAL A 28 -14.79 -0.09 -1.90
C VAL A 28 -14.00 0.65 -2.99
N ILE A 29 -14.48 1.83 -3.41
CA ILE A 29 -13.78 2.65 -4.40
C ILE A 29 -12.41 3.08 -3.87
N LEU A 30 -12.33 3.50 -2.61
CA LEU A 30 -11.06 3.88 -1.96
C LEU A 30 -10.10 2.70 -1.83
N ALA A 31 -10.58 1.53 -1.46
CA ALA A 31 -9.75 0.34 -1.34
C ALA A 31 -9.16 -0.08 -2.69
N ILE A 32 -9.98 -0.10 -3.75
CA ILE A 32 -9.54 -0.47 -5.10
C ILE A 32 -8.54 0.58 -5.62
N SER A 33 -8.90 1.86 -5.58
CA SER A 33 -8.02 2.93 -6.05
C SER A 33 -6.72 3.01 -5.25
N GLY A 34 -6.76 2.81 -3.92
CA GLY A 34 -5.59 2.77 -3.06
C GLY A 34 -4.66 1.59 -3.39
N LEU A 35 -5.21 0.38 -3.55
CA LEU A 35 -4.43 -0.79 -3.95
C LEU A 35 -3.77 -0.61 -5.32
N MET A 36 -4.48 -0.01 -6.27
CA MET A 36 -3.96 0.30 -7.61
C MET A 36 -2.85 1.36 -7.56
N LEU A 37 -2.91 2.33 -6.64
CA LEU A 37 -1.86 3.35 -6.47
C LEU A 37 -0.56 2.80 -5.85
N VAL A 38 -0.68 1.75 -5.03
CA VAL A 38 0.45 1.08 -4.35
C VAL A 38 1.09 -0.01 -5.22
N GLY A 39 0.29 -0.78 -5.97
CA GLY A 39 0.77 -1.92 -6.75
C GLY A 39 1.73 -1.52 -7.88
N GLY A 40 2.93 -2.11 -7.88
CA GLY A 40 3.95 -1.88 -8.92
C GLY A 40 3.47 -2.24 -10.34
N PHE A 41 2.69 -3.31 -10.47
CA PHE A 41 2.07 -3.75 -11.73
C PHE A 41 1.23 -2.64 -12.39
N TRP A 42 0.40 -1.96 -11.59
CA TRP A 42 -0.46 -0.88 -12.09
C TRP A 42 0.33 0.38 -12.45
N ARG A 43 1.54 0.53 -11.92
CA ARG A 43 2.40 1.69 -12.19
C ARG A 43 2.84 1.73 -13.65
N GLU A 44 3.14 0.58 -14.23
CA GLU A 44 3.54 0.46 -15.65
C GLU A 44 2.34 0.61 -16.59
N ILE A 45 1.22 -0.02 -16.25
CA ILE A 45 0.03 -0.06 -17.12
C ILE A 45 -0.68 1.30 -17.18
N LEU A 46 -0.77 2.01 -16.05
CA LEU A 46 -1.59 3.22 -15.98
C LEU A 46 -0.89 4.48 -16.49
N GLY A 47 0.45 4.53 -16.49
CA GLY A 47 1.21 5.72 -16.92
C GLY A 47 0.61 7.04 -16.40
N ILE A 48 0.25 7.94 -17.33
CA ILE A 48 -0.42 9.24 -17.07
C ILE A 48 -1.75 9.08 -16.32
N GLY A 49 -2.50 7.99 -16.55
CA GLY A 49 -3.77 7.68 -15.88
C GLY A 49 -3.65 7.56 -14.35
N ARG A 50 -2.44 7.36 -13.82
CA ARG A 50 -2.19 7.33 -12.38
C ARG A 50 -2.46 8.67 -11.69
N VAL A 51 -2.23 9.79 -12.38
CA VAL A 51 -2.51 11.13 -11.84
C VAL A 51 -4.02 11.29 -11.63
N TRP A 52 -4.82 10.88 -12.62
CA TRP A 52 -6.28 10.85 -12.53
C TRP A 52 -6.77 9.93 -11.42
N LEU A 53 -6.17 8.73 -11.30
CA LEU A 53 -6.50 7.79 -10.23
C LEU A 53 -6.19 8.36 -8.84
N LYS A 54 -5.07 9.07 -8.69
CA LYS A 54 -4.71 9.77 -7.45
C LYS A 54 -5.76 10.84 -7.12
N TRP A 55 -6.15 11.67 -8.08
CA TRP A 55 -7.18 12.68 -7.88
C TRP A 55 -8.54 12.08 -7.52
N LEU A 56 -8.93 10.99 -8.19
CA LEU A 56 -10.13 10.24 -7.85
C LEU A 56 -10.08 9.75 -6.39
N HIS A 57 -8.96 9.14 -5.98
CA HIS A 57 -8.79 8.65 -4.61
C HIS A 57 -8.91 9.79 -3.58
N ILE A 58 -8.26 10.93 -3.83
CA ILE A 58 -8.33 12.11 -2.95
C ILE A 58 -9.76 12.65 -2.89
N PHE A 59 -10.42 12.83 -4.03
CA PHE A 59 -11.77 13.38 -4.09
C PHE A 59 -12.79 12.49 -3.38
N VAL A 60 -12.75 11.18 -3.66
CA VAL A 60 -13.63 10.20 -2.99
C VAL A 60 -13.31 10.14 -1.49
N GLY A 61 -12.03 10.29 -1.11
CA GLY A 61 -11.58 10.33 0.28
C GLY A 61 -12.18 11.52 1.03
N LEU A 62 -12.16 12.71 0.42
CA LEU A 62 -12.82 13.89 0.97
C LEU A 62 -14.34 13.74 1.00
N ALA A 63 -14.95 13.13 -0.02
CA ALA A 63 -16.39 12.85 -0.05
C ALA A 63 -16.85 11.92 1.09
N MET A 64 -15.95 11.09 1.64
CA MET A 64 -16.21 10.25 2.81
C MET A 64 -16.55 11.05 4.08
N LEU A 65 -16.19 12.35 4.14
CA LEU A 65 -16.56 13.24 5.24
C LEU A 65 -18.09 13.34 5.38
N ALA A 66 -18.82 13.40 4.27
CA ALA A 66 -20.28 13.60 4.28
C ALA A 66 -21.06 12.49 5.03
N PRO A 67 -20.89 11.19 4.73
CA PRO A 67 -21.57 10.13 5.48
C PRO A 67 -21.11 10.03 6.93
N VAL A 68 -19.84 10.33 7.23
CA VAL A 68 -19.30 10.32 8.61
C VAL A 68 -19.94 11.43 9.44
N VAL A 69 -19.95 12.67 8.95
CA VAL A 69 -20.59 13.80 9.63
C VAL A 69 -22.09 13.56 9.79
N TYR A 70 -22.76 13.06 8.74
CA TYR A 70 -24.18 12.76 8.82
C TYR A 70 -24.49 11.65 9.84
N TYR A 71 -23.61 10.65 9.98
CA TYR A 71 -23.71 9.66 11.04
C TYR A 71 -23.55 10.28 12.43
N LEU A 72 -22.57 11.17 12.63
CA LEU A 72 -22.33 11.82 13.93
C LEU A 72 -23.55 12.58 14.44
N ILE A 73 -24.29 13.26 13.55
CA ILE A 73 -25.56 13.93 13.88
C ILE A 73 -26.62 12.92 14.39
N LEU A 74 -26.64 11.72 13.82
CA LEU A 74 -27.61 10.67 14.16
C LEU A 74 -27.13 9.74 15.30
N ALA A 75 -25.86 9.88 15.70
CA ALA A 75 -25.17 8.95 16.58
C ALA A 75 -25.90 8.83 17.92
N GLY A 76 -26.29 9.93 18.55
CA GLY A 76 -26.90 9.91 19.89
C GLY A 76 -28.11 8.96 19.99
N LYS A 77 -28.95 8.90 18.94
CA LYS A 77 -30.08 7.96 18.89
C LYS A 77 -29.63 6.51 18.65
N HIS A 78 -28.54 6.30 17.92
CA HIS A 78 -28.02 4.98 17.56
C HIS A 78 -27.37 4.33 18.77
N TRP A 79 -26.56 5.10 19.50
CA TRP A 79 -25.89 4.66 20.73
C TRP A 79 -26.90 4.24 21.79
N LYS A 80 -28.06 4.92 21.89
CA LYS A 80 -29.16 4.49 22.76
C LYS A 80 -29.70 3.10 22.37
N GLN A 81 -29.88 2.83 21.07
CA GLN A 81 -30.32 1.51 20.58
C GLN A 81 -29.27 0.41 20.81
N LEU A 82 -27.99 0.78 20.80
CA LEU A 82 -26.87 -0.14 20.97
C LEU A 82 -26.51 -0.44 22.44
N ARG A 83 -27.19 0.19 23.42
CA ARG A 83 -26.86 0.08 24.85
C ARG A 83 -26.75 -1.37 25.33
N ASN A 84 -27.65 -2.24 24.87
CA ASN A 84 -27.70 -3.66 25.27
C ASN A 84 -27.06 -4.60 24.23
N ARG A 85 -26.28 -4.06 23.28
CA ARG A 85 -25.67 -4.83 22.18
C ARG A 85 -24.17 -4.53 22.10
N PRO A 86 -23.34 -5.06 23.03
CA PRO A 86 -21.94 -4.67 23.16
C PRO A 86 -21.13 -4.93 21.89
N TRP A 87 -21.34 -6.05 21.20
CA TRP A 87 -20.66 -6.36 19.94
C TRP A 87 -20.99 -5.39 18.80
N GLN A 88 -22.24 -4.92 18.71
CA GLN A 88 -22.63 -3.95 17.68
C GLN A 88 -22.06 -2.57 17.98
N ARG A 89 -21.98 -2.20 19.27
CA ARG A 89 -21.32 -0.99 19.75
C ARG A 89 -19.81 -1.01 19.45
N ALA A 90 -19.12 -2.09 19.80
CA ALA A 90 -17.69 -2.27 19.52
C ALA A 90 -17.39 -2.18 18.02
N ASN A 91 -18.17 -2.89 17.18
CA ASN A 91 -18.01 -2.82 15.72
C ASN A 91 -18.22 -1.40 15.19
N THR A 92 -19.18 -0.65 15.74
CA THR A 92 -19.43 0.73 15.33
C THR A 92 -18.26 1.64 15.70
N ILE A 93 -17.67 1.45 16.88
CA ILE A 93 -16.46 2.17 17.31
C ILE A 93 -15.29 1.87 16.37
N ILE A 94 -15.01 0.59 16.11
CA ILE A 94 -13.90 0.17 15.24
C ILE A 94 -14.05 0.78 13.85
N VAL A 95 -15.24 0.69 13.25
CA VAL A 95 -15.48 1.25 11.92
C VAL A 95 -15.30 2.77 11.93
N LEU A 96 -15.81 3.48 12.93
CA LEU A 96 -15.62 4.94 13.02
C LEU A 96 -14.17 5.32 13.22
N ALA A 97 -13.42 4.57 14.04
CA ALA A 97 -12.00 4.81 14.26
C ALA A 97 -11.19 4.61 12.97
N LEU A 98 -11.48 3.54 12.21
CA LEU A 98 -10.86 3.31 10.90
C LEU A 98 -11.17 4.43 9.92
N LEU A 99 -12.46 4.79 9.76
CA LEU A 99 -12.89 5.86 8.84
C LEU A 99 -12.26 7.21 9.20
N MET A 100 -12.26 7.57 10.48
CA MET A 100 -11.67 8.82 10.95
C MET A 100 -10.14 8.82 10.77
N GLY A 101 -9.48 7.70 11.10
CA GLY A 101 -8.04 7.55 10.93
C GLY A 101 -7.61 7.68 9.47
N TRP A 102 -8.29 7.01 8.53
CA TRP A 102 -8.01 7.15 7.10
C TRP A 102 -8.27 8.56 6.59
N LEU A 103 -9.35 9.20 7.04
CA LEU A 103 -9.68 10.57 6.65
C LEU A 103 -8.61 11.56 7.13
N LEU A 104 -8.25 11.51 8.41
CA LEU A 104 -7.26 12.42 9.00
C LEU A 104 -5.86 12.21 8.39
N SER A 105 -5.41 10.96 8.30
CA SER A 105 -4.11 10.65 7.66
C SER A 105 -4.11 11.04 6.18
N GLY A 106 -5.22 10.80 5.46
CA GLY A 106 -5.38 11.20 4.06
C GLY A 106 -5.34 12.72 3.85
N ILE A 107 -5.95 13.51 4.75
CA ILE A 107 -5.91 14.98 4.71
C ILE A 107 -4.46 15.47 4.92
N VAL A 108 -3.73 14.90 5.88
CA VAL A 108 -2.32 15.24 6.13
C VAL A 108 -1.47 14.94 4.90
N LEU A 109 -1.66 13.76 4.27
CA LEU A 109 -0.95 13.38 3.05
C LEU A 109 -1.29 14.27 1.85
N TRP A 110 -2.54 14.73 1.75
CA TRP A 110 -2.95 15.68 0.72
C TRP A 110 -2.32 17.06 0.94
N GLN A 111 -2.21 17.50 2.20
CA GLN A 111 -1.61 18.79 2.60
C GLN A 111 -0.12 18.67 2.95
N PHE A 112 0.61 17.79 2.26
CA PHE A 112 2.02 17.50 2.51
C PHE A 112 2.89 18.76 2.67
N LYS A 113 2.68 19.76 1.81
CA LYS A 113 3.43 21.02 1.81
C LYS A 113 3.27 21.83 3.11
N LEU A 114 2.14 21.71 3.79
CA LEU A 114 1.85 22.45 5.03
C LEU A 114 2.21 21.64 6.28
N ALA A 115 2.00 20.32 6.26
CA ALA A 115 2.20 19.46 7.43
C ALA A 115 3.68 19.17 7.71
N GLY A 116 4.50 19.21 6.67
CA GLY A 116 5.91 18.84 6.78
C GLY A 116 6.14 17.33 6.91
N PRO A 117 7.42 16.90 6.91
CA PRO A 117 7.80 15.51 6.66
C PRO A 117 7.57 14.59 7.84
N ARG A 118 7.77 15.05 9.08
CA ARG A 118 7.51 14.25 10.28
C ARG A 118 6.05 13.81 10.32
N TRP A 119 5.14 14.76 10.14
CA TRP A 119 3.71 14.52 10.11
C TRP A 119 3.29 13.71 8.89
N SER A 120 3.87 13.97 7.73
CA SER A 120 3.55 13.24 6.50
C SER A 120 4.02 11.78 6.53
N ASN A 121 5.22 11.52 7.07
CA ASN A 121 5.75 10.17 7.26
C ASN A 121 4.90 9.39 8.28
N ALA A 122 4.56 10.03 9.40
CA ALA A 122 3.68 9.43 10.39
C ALA A 122 2.28 9.16 9.81
N ALA A 123 1.73 10.12 9.06
CA ALA A 123 0.43 9.97 8.40
C ALA A 123 0.45 8.84 7.37
N LEU A 124 1.51 8.70 6.58
CA LEU A 124 1.66 7.61 5.61
C LEU A 124 1.70 6.25 6.32
N LEU A 125 2.50 6.13 7.37
CA LEU A 125 2.60 4.91 8.16
C LEU A 125 1.25 4.54 8.80
N ILE A 126 0.56 5.52 9.39
CA ILE A 126 -0.77 5.33 9.97
C ILE A 126 -1.78 4.94 8.89
N HIS A 127 -1.77 5.60 7.73
CA HIS A 127 -2.69 5.33 6.64
C HIS A 127 -2.52 3.89 6.10
N ASP A 128 -1.27 3.47 5.90
CA ASP A 128 -0.93 2.13 5.45
C ASP A 128 -1.33 1.09 6.52
N LEU A 129 -1.00 1.33 7.79
CA LEU A 129 -1.36 0.44 8.90
C LEU A 129 -2.88 0.26 9.00
N LEU A 130 -3.64 1.36 8.92
CA LEU A 130 -5.09 1.33 8.92
C LEU A 130 -5.62 0.55 7.72
N THR A 131 -4.96 0.64 6.57
CA THR A 131 -5.33 -0.14 5.37
C THR A 131 -5.08 -1.63 5.57
N TRP A 132 -3.92 -2.00 6.12
CA TRP A 132 -3.56 -3.39 6.44
C TRP A 132 -4.50 -4.04 7.46
N VAL A 133 -4.97 -3.30 8.46
CA VAL A 133 -5.89 -3.82 9.48
C VAL A 133 -7.34 -3.70 9.05
N GLY A 134 -7.71 -2.55 8.50
CA GLY A 134 -9.08 -2.17 8.20
C GLY A 134 -9.64 -2.87 6.98
N LEU A 135 -8.85 -3.10 5.92
CA LEU A 135 -9.36 -3.75 4.71
C LEU A 135 -9.75 -5.23 4.98
N PRO A 136 -8.92 -6.07 5.62
CA PRO A 136 -9.33 -7.42 6.01
C PRO A 136 -10.54 -7.42 6.94
N TYR A 137 -10.60 -6.48 7.90
CA TYR A 137 -11.73 -6.34 8.80
C TYR A 137 -13.04 -6.04 8.05
N ILE A 138 -13.00 -5.12 7.08
CA ILE A 138 -14.18 -4.73 6.29
C ILE A 138 -14.61 -5.85 5.35
N ILE A 139 -13.67 -6.57 4.73
CA ILE A 139 -13.97 -7.76 3.92
C ILE A 139 -14.67 -8.82 4.78
N TYR A 140 -14.07 -9.15 5.94
CA TYR A 140 -14.66 -10.08 6.90
C TYR A 140 -16.05 -9.65 7.36
N HIS A 141 -16.22 -8.37 7.74
CA HIS A 141 -17.51 -7.81 8.14
C HIS A 141 -18.56 -7.93 7.03
N SER A 142 -18.19 -7.59 5.79
CA SER A 142 -19.08 -7.58 4.63
C SER A 142 -19.57 -8.99 4.29
N ILE A 143 -18.64 -9.95 4.17
CA ILE A 143 -18.97 -11.34 3.86
C ILE A 143 -19.88 -11.92 4.94
N THR A 144 -19.53 -11.76 6.21
CA THR A 144 -20.25 -12.38 7.33
C THR A 144 -21.62 -11.75 7.64
N ARG A 145 -21.94 -10.61 7.03
CA ARG A 145 -23.23 -9.91 7.15
C ARG A 145 -24.18 -10.19 5.99
N THR A 146 -23.73 -10.83 4.91
CA THR A 146 -24.56 -11.17 3.73
C THR A 146 -25.79 -11.98 4.12
N LYS A 147 -26.93 -11.69 3.46
CA LYS A 147 -28.22 -12.34 3.75
C LYS A 147 -28.20 -13.85 3.46
N TRP A 148 -27.41 -14.28 2.48
CA TRP A 148 -27.23 -15.69 2.10
C TRP A 148 -26.65 -16.58 3.20
N LEU A 149 -25.96 -16.00 4.19
CA LEU A 149 -25.43 -16.71 5.36
C LEU A 149 -26.39 -16.76 6.55
N LYS A 150 -27.53 -16.07 6.48
CA LYS A 150 -28.50 -15.94 7.59
C LYS A 150 -29.71 -16.87 7.45
N ASP A 151 -29.90 -17.49 6.29
CA ASP A 151 -31.13 -18.23 5.97
C ASP A 151 -30.83 -19.74 5.78
N PRO A 152 -30.94 -20.57 6.85
CA PRO A 152 -30.67 -22.01 6.78
C PRO A 152 -31.74 -22.80 6.00
N ALA A 153 -32.92 -22.21 5.75
CA ALA A 153 -34.07 -22.91 5.20
C ALA A 153 -34.00 -23.22 3.69
N ARG A 154 -33.04 -22.64 2.94
CA ARG A 154 -33.05 -22.73 1.47
C ARG A 154 -32.49 -24.03 0.88
N ARG A 155 -31.92 -24.95 1.64
CA ARG A 155 -31.23 -26.15 1.08
C ARG A 155 -31.25 -27.41 1.96
N ALA A 156 -32.29 -27.64 2.74
CA ALA A 156 -32.56 -29.01 3.16
C ALA A 156 -33.23 -29.72 1.98
N VAL A 157 -32.55 -30.68 1.37
CA VAL A 157 -33.17 -31.58 0.38
C VAL A 157 -34.41 -32.17 1.05
N LYS A 158 -35.61 -31.88 0.52
CA LYS A 158 -36.81 -32.62 0.89
C LYS A 158 -36.60 -34.04 0.39
N PHE A 159 -36.29 -34.97 1.28
CA PHE A 159 -36.50 -36.38 0.98
C PHE A 159 -38.01 -36.59 0.93
N GLU A 160 -38.55 -36.64 -0.29
CA GLU A 160 -39.88 -37.23 -0.50
C GLU A 160 -39.80 -38.69 -0.06
N ALA A 161 -40.62 -39.05 0.92
CA ALA A 161 -40.75 -40.43 1.35
C ALA A 161 -41.27 -41.24 0.15
N ILE A 162 -40.41 -42.09 -0.40
CA ILE A 162 -40.80 -43.11 -1.37
C ILE A 162 -41.70 -44.09 -0.59
N SER A 163 -43.02 -43.89 -0.73
CA SER A 163 -44.01 -44.87 -0.28
C SER A 163 -43.82 -46.13 -1.12
N SER A 164 -43.51 -47.23 -0.44
CA SER A 164 -43.28 -48.56 -0.97
C SER A 164 -44.43 -49.03 -1.87
N ARG A 165 -44.16 -49.20 -3.17
CA ARG A 165 -44.91 -50.13 -4.03
C ARG A 165 -44.41 -51.54 -3.74
N THR A 166 -45.27 -52.38 -3.20
CA THR A 166 -45.07 -53.84 -3.13
C THR A 166 -45.56 -54.49 -4.43
N PRO A 167 -44.94 -55.57 -4.97
CA PRO A 167 -45.29 -56.14 -6.27
C PRO A 167 -46.46 -57.14 -6.21
N ASN A 168 -47.17 -57.19 -7.33
CA ASN A 168 -48.25 -58.08 -7.79
C ASN A 168 -48.45 -59.45 -7.12
N ALA A 169 -49.72 -59.81 -6.91
CA ALA A 169 -50.24 -61.17 -7.12
C ALA A 169 -51.43 -61.10 -8.09
N MET A 170 -51.37 -61.93 -9.13
CA MET A 170 -52.34 -62.08 -10.23
C MET A 170 -53.51 -62.99 -9.86
N ASP A 171 -54.60 -62.74 -10.59
CA ASP A 171 -55.72 -63.61 -11.00
C ASP A 171 -56.84 -64.05 -10.04
N SER A 172 -58.04 -63.95 -10.60
CA SER A 172 -59.41 -64.05 -10.04
C SER A 172 -60.00 -65.45 -10.25
N PRO A 173 -61.34 -65.64 -10.22
CA PRO A 173 -62.29 -65.70 -9.10
C PRO A 173 -62.93 -67.11 -9.00
N VAL A 174 -63.89 -67.37 -8.08
CA VAL A 174 -65.12 -68.22 -8.26
C VAL A 174 -65.82 -68.58 -6.92
N THR A 175 -67.07 -68.07 -6.82
CA THR A 175 -68.36 -68.55 -6.26
C THR A 175 -68.54 -69.20 -4.86
N THR A 176 -69.54 -68.63 -4.14
CA THR A 176 -70.72 -69.18 -3.40
C THR A 176 -70.58 -70.52 -2.65
N SER A 177 -71.11 -70.80 -1.45
CA SER A 177 -72.36 -70.46 -0.73
C SER A 177 -72.22 -71.07 0.68
N ASP A 178 -72.60 -70.45 1.79
CA ASP A 178 -73.88 -70.58 2.54
C ASP A 178 -73.58 -70.94 4.02
N GLU A 179 -74.57 -70.68 4.88
CA GLU A 179 -74.75 -71.11 6.29
C GLU A 179 -74.23 -70.23 7.44
N ASN A 180 -75.04 -69.21 7.75
CA ASN A 180 -75.95 -69.19 8.92
C ASN A 180 -75.45 -69.82 10.25
N THR A 181 -75.15 -68.98 11.26
CA THR A 181 -75.55 -69.25 12.67
C THR A 181 -75.62 -67.94 13.47
N THR A 182 -76.83 -67.64 13.91
CA THR A 182 -77.24 -66.56 14.82
C THR A 182 -76.83 -66.83 16.28
N VAL A 183 -77.16 -65.88 17.17
CA VAL A 183 -77.10 -65.79 18.64
C VAL A 183 -75.79 -65.20 19.21
N THR A 184 -75.75 -64.14 20.03
CA THR A 184 -76.77 -63.43 20.83
C THR A 184 -76.24 -62.04 21.14
N ALA A 185 -77.11 -61.02 21.12
CA ALA A 185 -76.81 -59.71 21.69
C ALA A 185 -76.78 -59.78 23.22
N ILE A 186 -75.72 -59.24 23.85
CA ILE A 186 -75.73 -58.86 25.27
C ILE A 186 -75.19 -57.44 25.37
N SER A 187 -75.99 -56.61 26.03
CA SER A 187 -75.88 -55.18 26.25
C SER A 187 -74.60 -54.73 26.95
N ALA A 188 -74.22 -53.49 26.65
CA ALA A 188 -73.09 -52.73 27.21
C ALA A 188 -73.10 -52.65 28.75
N PRO A 189 -71.95 -52.30 29.35
CA PRO A 189 -71.80 -50.89 29.69
C PRO A 189 -70.44 -50.29 29.32
N GLU A 190 -70.54 -49.03 28.94
CA GLU A 190 -69.50 -48.03 28.79
C GLU A 190 -68.58 -48.02 30.04
N LEU A 191 -67.30 -48.33 29.85
CA LEU A 191 -66.28 -48.18 30.89
C LEU A 191 -65.06 -47.45 30.31
N SER A 192 -65.03 -46.16 30.59
CA SER A 192 -63.90 -45.28 30.44
C SER A 192 -62.68 -45.82 31.20
N ARG A 193 -61.62 -46.19 30.48
CA ARG A 193 -60.26 -46.24 31.02
C ARG A 193 -59.26 -45.68 30.04
N SER A 194 -59.11 -44.36 30.13
CA SER A 194 -57.85 -43.60 30.08
C SER A 194 -56.60 -44.43 29.75
N SER A 195 -56.29 -44.58 28.45
CA SER A 195 -54.93 -44.81 28.01
C SER A 195 -54.24 -43.45 27.97
N LYS A 196 -53.48 -43.13 29.03
CA LYS A 196 -52.48 -42.05 29.00
C LYS A 196 -51.53 -42.31 27.82
N GLU A 197 -51.76 -41.64 26.69
CA GLU A 197 -50.70 -41.38 25.74
C GLU A 197 -49.65 -40.54 26.46
N SER A 198 -48.52 -41.16 26.80
CA SER A 198 -47.31 -40.41 27.13
C SER A 198 -46.96 -39.54 25.93
N PRO A 199 -46.78 -38.21 26.08
CA PRO A 199 -46.34 -37.40 24.97
C PRO A 199 -44.94 -37.89 24.59
N ILE A 200 -44.82 -38.48 23.40
CA ILE A 200 -43.53 -38.78 22.79
C ILE A 200 -42.80 -37.44 22.71
N LYS A 201 -41.80 -37.28 23.58
CA LYS A 201 -40.91 -36.12 23.59
C LYS A 201 -40.35 -36.00 22.16
N PRO A 202 -40.57 -34.88 21.45
CA PRO A 202 -40.07 -34.78 20.08
C PRO A 202 -38.57 -35.02 20.11
N MET A 203 -38.10 -35.99 19.31
CA MET A 203 -36.67 -36.28 19.17
C MET A 203 -35.96 -34.96 18.89
N GLU A 204 -35.12 -34.55 19.84
CA GLU A 204 -34.34 -33.33 19.74
C GLU A 204 -33.42 -33.50 18.53
N LYS A 205 -33.73 -32.79 17.44
CA LYS A 205 -32.95 -32.85 16.20
C LYS A 205 -31.48 -32.62 16.57
N PRO A 206 -30.54 -33.47 16.12
CA PRO A 206 -29.13 -33.30 16.45
C PRO A 206 -28.69 -31.90 16.03
N GLN A 207 -28.41 -31.06 17.01
CA GLN A 207 -27.92 -29.70 16.76
C GLN A 207 -26.47 -29.83 16.30
N PRO A 208 -26.11 -29.27 15.13
CA PRO A 208 -24.75 -29.38 14.64
C PRO A 208 -23.80 -28.64 15.60
N VAL A 209 -22.75 -29.33 16.05
CA VAL A 209 -21.68 -28.78 16.91
C VAL A 209 -21.04 -27.53 16.27
N TYR A 210 -21.10 -27.42 14.94
CA TYR A 210 -20.62 -26.27 14.19
C TYR A 210 -21.66 -25.78 13.16
N THR A 211 -22.12 -24.55 13.30
CA THR A 211 -23.06 -23.97 12.32
C THR A 211 -22.32 -23.59 11.03
N ARG A 212 -22.98 -23.71 9.88
CA ARG A 212 -22.45 -23.25 8.57
C ARG A 212 -21.94 -21.80 8.62
N ARG A 213 -22.61 -20.95 9.40
CA ARG A 213 -22.21 -19.56 9.63
C ARG A 213 -20.91 -19.46 10.43
N ALA A 214 -20.73 -20.29 11.45
CA ALA A 214 -19.47 -20.38 12.18
C ALA A 214 -18.34 -20.91 11.27
N PHE A 215 -18.61 -21.94 10.46
CA PHE A 215 -17.65 -22.48 9.49
C PHE A 215 -17.15 -21.42 8.50
N ILE A 216 -18.07 -20.72 7.84
CA ILE A 216 -17.71 -19.71 6.83
C ILE A 216 -16.98 -18.53 7.48
N ARG A 217 -17.34 -18.12 8.70
CA ARG A 217 -16.62 -17.09 9.45
C ARG A 217 -15.18 -17.51 9.71
N SER A 218 -14.97 -18.71 10.25
CA SER A 218 -13.65 -19.23 10.56
C SER A 218 -12.81 -19.41 9.29
N ALA A 219 -13.39 -19.97 8.23
CA ALA A 219 -12.71 -20.17 6.95
C ALA A 219 -12.27 -18.85 6.29
N VAL A 220 -13.13 -17.82 6.27
CA VAL A 220 -12.77 -16.50 5.72
C VAL A 220 -11.72 -15.82 6.58
N GLY A 221 -11.83 -15.90 7.91
CA GLY A 221 -10.84 -15.33 8.82
C GLY A 221 -9.46 -15.97 8.64
N ILE A 222 -9.39 -17.31 8.60
CA ILE A 222 -8.15 -18.06 8.39
C ILE A 222 -7.58 -17.77 6.99
N GLY A 223 -8.41 -17.78 5.95
CA GLY A 223 -7.99 -17.50 4.59
C GLY A 223 -7.35 -16.11 4.44
N LEU A 224 -7.97 -15.08 5.02
CA LEU A 224 -7.39 -13.73 5.06
C LEU A 224 -6.08 -13.69 5.86
N ALA A 225 -6.01 -14.37 7.01
CA ALA A 225 -4.80 -14.41 7.82
C ALA A 225 -3.63 -15.09 7.10
N VAL A 226 -3.85 -16.19 6.39
CA VAL A 226 -2.80 -16.92 5.66
C VAL A 226 -2.32 -16.14 4.43
N THR A 227 -3.23 -15.52 3.69
CA THR A 227 -2.89 -14.80 2.44
C THR A 227 -2.27 -13.43 2.68
N ILE A 228 -2.75 -12.70 3.69
CA ILE A 228 -2.32 -11.31 3.95
C ILE A 228 -1.28 -11.26 5.08
N GLY A 229 -1.34 -12.19 6.03
CA GLY A 229 -0.52 -12.20 7.24
C GLY A 229 0.99 -12.15 6.99
N PRO A 230 1.58 -13.02 6.14
CA PRO A 230 3.01 -12.99 5.86
C PRO A 230 3.47 -11.64 5.27
N THR A 231 2.71 -11.09 4.33
CA THR A 231 3.00 -9.80 3.69
C THR A 231 2.86 -8.65 4.70
N PHE A 232 1.85 -8.70 5.57
CA PHE A 232 1.67 -7.75 6.65
C PHE A 232 2.84 -7.81 7.64
N VAL A 233 3.24 -9.00 8.10
CA VAL A 233 4.39 -9.17 9.02
C VAL A 233 5.68 -8.66 8.39
N SER A 234 5.92 -8.95 7.10
CA SER A 234 7.07 -8.40 6.37
C SER A 234 7.01 -6.87 6.24
N TRP A 235 5.83 -6.29 5.98
CA TRP A 235 5.64 -4.84 5.93
C TRP A 235 5.87 -4.21 7.31
N VAL A 236 5.30 -4.79 8.38
CA VAL A 236 5.51 -4.37 9.77
C VAL A 236 6.99 -4.46 10.12
N GLY A 237 7.66 -5.57 9.80
CA GLY A 237 9.09 -5.74 10.02
C GLY A 237 9.94 -4.68 9.31
N ARG A 238 9.61 -4.32 8.07
CA ARG A 238 10.31 -3.24 7.34
C ARG A 238 10.05 -1.84 7.91
N ASN A 239 8.88 -1.61 8.49
CA ASN A 239 8.51 -0.30 9.06
C ASN A 239 8.85 -0.18 10.56
N LEU A 240 8.95 -1.29 11.29
CA LEU A 240 9.31 -1.37 12.71
C LEU A 240 10.76 -1.79 12.97
N LYS A 241 11.50 -2.33 11.99
CA LYS A 241 12.97 -2.37 12.05
C LYS A 241 13.46 -0.92 12.01
N ILE A 242 13.47 -0.32 13.21
CA ILE A 242 14.19 0.88 13.56
C ILE A 242 15.66 0.49 13.71
N ASP A 243 16.24 0.01 12.61
CA ASP A 243 17.68 0.06 12.40
C ASP A 243 17.93 0.10 10.90
N ASN A 244 17.43 1.17 10.27
CA ASN A 244 17.92 1.63 8.96
C ASN A 244 19.03 2.67 9.20
N SER A 245 19.78 2.53 10.29
CA SER A 245 20.94 3.37 10.55
C SER A 245 21.97 3.10 9.46
N ILE A 246 22.71 4.13 9.10
CA ILE A 246 23.82 3.98 8.15
C ILE A 246 24.83 2.94 8.65
N ASP A 247 24.98 2.81 9.97
CA ASP A 247 25.84 1.81 10.60
C ASP A 247 25.43 0.38 10.25
N SER A 248 24.14 0.05 10.41
CA SER A 248 23.62 -1.28 10.05
C SER A 248 23.78 -1.60 8.55
N MET A 249 23.65 -0.58 7.68
CA MET A 249 23.84 -0.75 6.24
C MET A 249 25.32 -0.96 5.90
N LEU A 250 26.23 -0.28 6.59
CA LEU A 250 27.67 -0.45 6.41
C LEU A 250 28.17 -1.81 6.90
N GLU A 251 27.63 -2.32 8.00
CA GLU A 251 27.95 -3.67 8.51
C GLU A 251 27.60 -4.76 7.49
N ASN A 252 26.54 -4.56 6.71
CA ASN A 252 26.04 -5.50 5.71
C ASN A 252 26.39 -5.08 4.26
N ASP A 253 27.25 -4.08 4.07
CA ASP A 253 27.55 -3.54 2.75
C ASP A 253 28.26 -4.61 1.89
N PRO A 254 27.78 -4.92 0.67
CA PRO A 254 28.48 -5.84 -0.23
C PRO A 254 29.73 -5.25 -0.88
N ASN A 255 29.94 -3.93 -0.83
CA ASN A 255 31.09 -3.27 -1.43
C ASN A 255 32.40 -3.62 -0.69
N ARG A 256 33.47 -3.83 -1.44
CA ARG A 256 34.82 -4.19 -0.96
C ARG A 256 35.85 -3.26 -1.61
N MET A 257 35.76 -1.97 -1.30
CA MET A 257 36.59 -0.92 -1.89
C MET A 257 37.80 -0.60 -1.01
N VAL A 258 38.99 -0.51 -1.60
CA VAL A 258 40.25 -0.25 -0.88
C VAL A 258 41.09 0.79 -1.64
N PRO A 259 41.59 1.87 -1.00
CA PRO A 259 41.39 2.23 0.39
C PRO A 259 39.98 2.76 0.64
N LEU A 260 39.55 2.74 1.90
CA LEU A 260 38.34 3.45 2.30
C LEU A 260 38.61 4.97 2.28
N PRO A 261 37.67 5.78 1.76
CA PRO A 261 37.79 7.23 1.76
C PRO A 261 37.83 7.73 3.21
N GLN A 262 38.80 8.59 3.51
CA GLN A 262 38.91 9.22 4.82
C GLN A 262 38.04 10.49 4.83
N PRO A 263 37.17 10.70 5.83
CA PRO A 263 36.33 11.89 5.88
C PRO A 263 37.16 13.15 6.05
N LEU A 264 36.76 14.24 5.38
CA LEU A 264 37.29 15.57 5.66
C LEU A 264 36.84 16.05 7.05
N SER A 265 37.58 16.98 7.65
CA SER A 265 37.25 17.56 8.96
C SER A 265 35.87 18.22 9.03
N ALA A 266 35.38 18.75 7.90
CA ALA A 266 34.02 19.31 7.80
C ALA A 266 32.92 18.25 7.63
N SER A 267 33.29 16.99 7.38
CA SER A 267 32.38 15.85 7.20
C SER A 267 32.22 15.03 8.48
N SER A 268 33.26 14.98 9.32
CA SER A 268 33.25 14.28 10.60
C SER A 268 33.90 15.13 11.72
N PRO A 269 33.13 15.64 12.70
CA PRO A 269 31.69 15.45 12.86
C PRO A 269 30.89 16.16 11.74
N PRO A 270 29.66 15.73 11.43
CA PRO A 270 28.87 16.31 10.34
C PRO A 270 28.57 17.78 10.59
N ILE A 271 29.02 18.67 9.70
CA ILE A 271 28.77 20.12 9.84
C ILE A 271 27.29 20.48 9.78
N GLY A 272 26.45 19.66 9.14
CA GLY A 272 25.00 19.80 9.13
C GLY A 272 24.32 19.43 10.46
N GLY A 273 25.05 18.89 11.45
CA GLY A 273 24.48 18.34 12.67
C GLY A 273 23.95 16.90 12.54
N GLY A 274 24.19 16.28 11.38
CA GLY A 274 23.75 14.93 11.03
C GLY A 274 22.37 14.91 10.36
N ALA A 275 22.15 13.89 9.52
CA ALA A 275 20.92 13.73 8.76
C ALA A 275 19.69 13.54 9.67
N GLU A 276 18.64 14.30 9.40
CA GLU A 276 17.35 14.21 10.09
C GLU A 276 16.29 13.58 9.19
N GLY A 277 15.83 12.38 9.54
CA GLY A 277 14.87 11.60 8.76
C GLY A 277 15.41 10.20 8.46
N HIS A 278 14.71 9.47 7.60
CA HIS A 278 15.14 8.13 7.20
C HIS A 278 15.05 7.99 5.69
N PHE A 279 16.13 7.50 5.08
CA PHE A 279 16.12 7.12 3.68
C PHE A 279 15.16 5.94 3.47
N ARG A 280 14.40 5.99 2.38
CA ARG A 280 13.70 4.82 1.85
C ARG A 280 14.45 4.32 0.63
N VAL A 281 14.89 3.08 0.70
CA VAL A 281 15.66 2.45 -0.38
C VAL A 281 14.70 2.03 -1.50
N TYR A 282 14.84 2.66 -2.66
CA TYR A 282 14.27 2.20 -3.92
C TYR A 282 15.41 1.77 -4.85
N THR A 283 15.19 0.66 -5.55
CA THR A 283 16.07 0.15 -6.59
C THR A 283 15.20 -0.36 -7.75
N VAL A 284 15.70 -0.25 -8.98
CA VAL A 284 15.04 -0.80 -10.18
C VAL A 284 15.61 -2.18 -10.55
N THR A 285 16.78 -2.49 -10.00
CA THR A 285 17.54 -3.72 -10.12
C THR A 285 17.91 -4.25 -8.72
N PRO A 286 18.41 -5.51 -8.60
CA PRO A 286 19.13 -5.95 -7.40
C PRO A 286 20.32 -5.01 -7.10
N ILE A 287 20.64 -4.83 -5.82
CA ILE A 287 21.75 -3.95 -5.39
C ILE A 287 23.07 -4.53 -5.94
N PRO A 288 23.81 -3.79 -6.79
CA PRO A 288 25.11 -4.23 -7.27
C PRO A 288 26.18 -4.16 -6.17
N SER A 289 27.28 -4.89 -6.37
CA SER A 289 28.43 -4.95 -5.47
C SER A 289 29.71 -4.59 -6.19
N PHE A 290 30.50 -3.71 -5.59
CA PHE A 290 31.73 -3.20 -6.20
C PHE A 290 32.99 -3.54 -5.41
N SER A 291 34.09 -3.68 -6.12
CA SER A 291 35.45 -3.85 -5.62
C SER A 291 36.40 -3.08 -6.54
N ASN A 292 37.69 -2.99 -6.17
CA ASN A 292 38.71 -2.36 -7.00
C ASN A 292 38.80 -2.95 -8.42
N ASP A 293 38.49 -4.23 -8.59
CA ASP A 293 38.69 -4.95 -9.86
C ASP A 293 37.53 -4.75 -10.85
N ASN A 294 36.33 -4.45 -10.35
CA ASN A 294 35.12 -4.35 -11.18
C ASN A 294 34.53 -2.93 -11.24
N TRP A 295 35.17 -1.97 -10.59
CA TRP A 295 34.71 -0.59 -10.52
C TRP A 295 35.65 0.37 -11.25
N SER A 296 35.07 1.26 -12.05
CA SER A 296 35.75 2.42 -12.60
C SER A 296 34.78 3.58 -12.74
N PHE A 297 35.30 4.81 -12.72
CA PHE A 297 34.53 6.01 -13.00
C PHE A 297 35.00 6.65 -14.30
N ARG A 298 34.07 7.09 -15.15
CA ARG A 298 34.38 7.69 -16.44
C ARG A 298 33.69 9.04 -16.64
N ILE A 299 34.40 9.98 -17.25
CA ILE A 299 33.84 11.17 -17.89
C ILE A 299 34.25 11.17 -19.36
N ASP A 300 33.28 11.15 -20.28
CA ASP A 300 33.52 11.09 -21.72
C ASP A 300 32.42 11.80 -22.56
N GLY A 301 32.39 11.54 -23.87
CA GLY A 301 31.52 12.22 -24.83
C GLY A 301 32.15 13.51 -25.36
N LEU A 302 31.38 14.59 -25.37
CA LEU A 302 31.75 15.93 -25.85
C LEU A 302 32.65 16.67 -24.85
N VAL A 303 33.84 16.12 -24.62
CA VAL A 303 34.90 16.69 -23.77
C VAL A 303 36.23 16.76 -24.50
N GLU A 304 37.09 17.68 -24.10
CA GLU A 304 38.46 17.81 -24.56
C GLU A 304 39.36 16.72 -23.99
N ARG A 305 39.14 16.35 -22.72
CA ARG A 305 39.91 15.36 -21.98
C ARG A 305 38.99 14.33 -21.35
N ALA A 306 38.74 13.25 -22.07
CA ALA A 306 38.08 12.07 -21.50
C ALA A 306 38.96 11.48 -20.39
N GLN A 307 38.34 11.12 -19.27
CA GLN A 307 39.04 10.64 -18.08
C GLN A 307 38.40 9.36 -17.56
N VAL A 308 39.24 8.44 -17.11
CA VAL A 308 38.84 7.19 -16.47
C VAL A 308 39.68 7.03 -15.22
N TRP A 309 39.04 6.74 -14.09
CA TRP A 309 39.68 6.49 -12.82
C TRP A 309 39.33 5.10 -12.32
N ASN A 310 40.34 4.37 -11.83
CA ASN A 310 40.07 3.28 -10.89
C ASN A 310 39.75 3.86 -9.50
N TRP A 311 39.37 3.00 -8.55
CA TRP A 311 38.96 3.46 -7.23
C TRP A 311 40.05 4.24 -6.48
N GLU A 312 41.28 3.74 -6.46
CA GLU A 312 42.40 4.35 -5.75
C GLU A 312 42.74 5.76 -6.26
N GLN A 313 42.57 5.99 -7.56
CA GLN A 313 42.76 7.30 -8.17
C GLN A 313 41.57 8.22 -7.87
N PHE A 314 40.35 7.69 -7.93
CA PHE A 314 39.13 8.47 -7.76
C PHE A 314 39.01 9.07 -6.35
N VAL A 315 39.30 8.28 -5.31
CA VAL A 315 39.22 8.77 -3.91
C VAL A 315 40.29 9.81 -3.54
N LYS A 316 41.32 9.97 -4.37
CA LYS A 316 42.37 10.99 -4.20
C LYS A 316 42.00 12.32 -4.84
N LEU A 317 40.91 12.39 -5.62
CA LEU A 317 40.44 13.65 -6.18
C LEU A 317 40.08 14.63 -5.07
N THR A 318 40.28 15.93 -5.33
CA THR A 318 39.92 16.99 -4.38
C THR A 318 38.41 16.96 -4.12
N ARG A 319 38.04 16.73 -2.86
CA ARG A 319 36.65 16.69 -2.40
C ARG A 319 36.27 17.98 -1.67
N SER A 320 34.99 18.32 -1.70
CA SER A 320 34.36 19.35 -0.90
C SER A 320 33.24 18.74 -0.06
N VAL A 321 32.83 19.48 0.97
CA VAL A 321 31.71 19.12 1.84
C VAL A 321 30.58 20.10 1.60
N GLN A 322 29.35 19.60 1.50
CA GLN A 322 28.15 20.42 1.43
C GLN A 322 27.06 19.86 2.36
N VAL A 323 26.16 20.73 2.79
CA VAL A 323 24.95 20.33 3.52
C VAL A 323 23.76 20.58 2.61
N SER A 324 22.95 19.54 2.39
CA SER A 324 21.73 19.68 1.60
C SER A 324 20.62 18.74 2.05
N ASP A 325 19.39 19.17 1.80
CA ASP A 325 18.22 18.32 1.99
C ASP A 325 18.05 17.38 0.80
N PHE A 326 17.36 16.27 1.03
CA PHE A 326 17.15 15.21 0.05
C PHE A 326 15.68 14.83 0.00
N HIS A 327 15.00 15.12 -1.11
CA HIS A 327 13.54 15.03 -1.23
C HIS A 327 13.10 14.00 -2.25
N CYS A 328 12.26 13.06 -1.85
CA CYS A 328 11.69 12.09 -2.77
C CYS A 328 10.30 12.52 -3.26
N VAL A 329 10.05 12.28 -4.55
CA VAL A 329 8.75 12.50 -5.21
C VAL A 329 7.61 11.72 -4.54
N THR A 330 7.92 10.65 -3.81
CA THR A 330 6.92 9.87 -3.05
C THR A 330 6.62 10.45 -1.66
N GLY A 331 7.10 11.66 -1.34
CA GLY A 331 6.67 12.42 -0.16
C GLY A 331 7.47 12.17 1.13
N TRP A 332 8.63 11.54 1.08
CA TRP A 332 9.56 11.52 2.22
C TRP A 332 10.78 12.39 1.93
N SER A 333 11.47 12.83 2.98
CA SER A 333 12.65 13.67 2.88
C SER A 333 13.61 13.39 4.02
N VAL A 334 14.89 13.63 3.79
CA VAL A 334 15.97 13.59 4.79
C VAL A 334 16.65 14.94 4.76
N TYR A 335 16.78 15.58 5.92
CA TYR A 335 17.27 16.95 6.04
C TYR A 335 18.71 16.99 6.54
N LYS A 336 19.40 18.10 6.28
CA LYS A 336 20.73 18.39 6.85
C LYS A 336 21.79 17.31 6.58
N ASN A 337 21.68 16.63 5.44
CA ASN A 337 22.66 15.62 5.05
C ASN A 337 23.99 16.29 4.78
N THR A 338 25.04 15.86 5.45
CA THR A 338 26.40 16.29 5.14
C THR A 338 26.96 15.37 4.06
N TRP A 339 27.04 15.85 2.83
CA TRP A 339 27.63 15.12 1.71
C TRP A 339 29.08 15.54 1.52
N GLU A 340 29.93 14.58 1.20
CA GLU A 340 31.31 14.84 0.80
C GLU A 340 31.64 14.09 -0.49
N GLY A 341 32.23 14.83 -1.44
CA GLY A 341 32.41 14.37 -2.81
C GLY A 341 33.06 15.41 -3.70
N ILE A 342 32.97 15.20 -5.01
CA ILE A 342 33.50 16.13 -6.02
C ILE A 342 32.35 16.92 -6.64
N SER A 343 32.48 18.24 -6.76
CA SER A 343 31.52 19.07 -7.47
C SER A 343 31.43 18.64 -8.95
N LEU A 344 30.22 18.48 -9.47
CA LEU A 344 30.02 18.19 -10.90
C LEU A 344 30.65 19.28 -11.77
N LYS A 345 30.45 20.55 -11.40
CA LYS A 345 31.02 21.71 -12.10
C LYS A 345 32.54 21.65 -12.18
N GLN A 346 33.20 21.21 -11.11
CA GLN A 346 34.65 21.01 -11.09
C GLN A 346 35.08 19.88 -12.03
N LEU A 347 34.38 18.74 -12.01
CA LEU A 347 34.66 17.61 -12.91
C LEU A 347 34.51 18.02 -14.39
N LEU A 348 33.44 18.74 -14.73
CA LEU A 348 33.19 19.24 -16.08
C LEU A 348 34.27 20.24 -16.53
N LYS A 349 34.68 21.15 -15.62
CA LYS A 349 35.77 22.10 -15.89
C LYS A 349 37.10 21.37 -16.16
N GLN A 350 37.40 20.31 -15.41
CA GLN A 350 38.60 19.51 -15.62
C GLN A 350 38.57 18.75 -16.95
N ALA A 351 37.43 18.17 -17.32
CA ALA A 351 37.26 17.47 -18.59
C ALA A 351 37.30 18.43 -19.81
N GLY A 352 36.88 19.68 -19.64
CA GLY A 352 36.81 20.67 -20.70
C GLY A 352 35.64 20.37 -21.63
N VAL A 353 34.50 21.01 -21.42
CA VAL A 353 33.29 20.76 -22.22
C VAL A 353 33.47 21.32 -23.64
N LYS A 354 33.20 20.48 -24.65
CA LYS A 354 33.25 20.90 -26.06
C LYS A 354 32.01 21.73 -26.46
N PRO A 355 32.13 22.64 -27.43
CA PRO A 355 30.97 23.25 -28.07
C PRO A 355 30.00 22.18 -28.60
N GLY A 356 28.70 22.43 -28.48
CA GLY A 356 27.66 21.49 -28.92
C GLY A 356 27.18 20.50 -27.86
N ALA A 357 27.82 20.44 -26.68
CA ALA A 357 27.25 19.69 -25.56
C ALA A 357 25.94 20.33 -25.10
N HIS A 358 24.85 19.55 -25.13
CA HIS A 358 23.51 19.99 -24.72
C HIS A 358 23.09 19.40 -23.38
N SER A 359 23.47 18.14 -23.10
CA SER A 359 23.06 17.44 -21.89
C SER A 359 24.21 16.66 -21.26
N VAL A 360 24.13 16.53 -19.94
CA VAL A 360 25.00 15.68 -19.13
C VAL A 360 24.22 14.43 -18.75
N LYS A 361 24.60 13.30 -19.32
CA LYS A 361 23.99 12.00 -19.07
C LYS A 361 24.74 11.24 -17.99
N PHE A 362 24.00 10.65 -17.08
CA PHE A 362 24.49 9.90 -15.93
C PHE A 362 24.12 8.43 -16.07
N TYR A 363 25.09 7.57 -15.80
CA TYR A 363 24.92 6.12 -15.83
C TYR A 363 25.13 5.52 -14.44
N SER A 364 24.20 4.64 -14.07
CA SER A 364 24.31 3.80 -12.90
C SER A 364 25.12 2.54 -13.21
N GLY A 365 25.92 2.11 -12.24
CA GLY A 365 26.68 0.86 -12.27
C GLY A 365 25.81 -0.39 -12.18
N ASP A 366 24.49 -0.27 -12.02
CA ASP A 366 23.56 -1.39 -12.21
C ASP A 366 23.32 -1.75 -13.68
N GLY A 367 23.81 -0.94 -14.63
CA GLY A 367 23.73 -1.17 -16.07
C GLY A 367 22.35 -0.91 -16.69
N VAL A 368 21.37 -0.46 -15.90
CA VAL A 368 19.99 -0.23 -16.37
C VAL A 368 19.59 1.23 -16.21
N TYR A 369 19.89 1.82 -15.05
CA TYR A 369 19.39 3.16 -14.74
C TYR A 369 20.23 4.24 -15.40
N THR A 370 19.57 5.14 -16.13
CA THR A 370 20.19 6.36 -16.66
C THR A 370 19.29 7.55 -16.40
N ASP A 371 19.91 8.71 -16.29
CA ASP A 371 19.26 9.99 -16.11
C ASP A 371 20.08 11.09 -16.80
N ALA A 372 19.53 12.27 -17.03
CA ALA A 372 20.24 13.38 -17.63
C ALA A 372 19.72 14.73 -17.14
N ILE A 373 20.60 15.72 -17.15
CA ILE A 373 20.28 17.13 -16.95
C ILE A 373 20.80 17.96 -18.12
N THR A 374 20.22 19.13 -18.35
CA THR A 374 20.74 20.06 -19.37
C THR A 374 22.10 20.64 -18.95
N MET A 375 22.87 21.14 -19.91
CA MET A 375 24.13 21.83 -19.60
C MET A 375 23.93 23.06 -18.69
N ASP A 376 22.78 23.73 -18.81
CA ASP A 376 22.41 24.86 -17.93
C ASP A 376 22.16 24.39 -16.50
N GLN A 377 21.39 23.30 -16.33
CA GLN A 377 21.19 22.67 -15.02
C GLN A 377 22.51 22.19 -14.41
N ALA A 378 23.43 21.67 -15.23
CA ALA A 378 24.75 21.22 -14.79
C ALA A 378 25.65 22.36 -14.25
N GLN A 379 25.28 23.64 -14.44
CA GLN A 379 26.00 24.78 -13.86
C GLN A 379 25.67 25.04 -12.39
N MET A 380 24.65 24.37 -11.83
CA MET A 380 24.30 24.48 -10.42
C MET A 380 25.50 24.13 -9.52
N ASP A 381 25.79 25.00 -8.56
CA ASP A 381 26.98 24.89 -7.71
C ASP A 381 26.89 23.76 -6.68
N ASP A 382 25.67 23.27 -6.39
CA ASP A 382 25.38 22.29 -5.34
C ASP A 382 25.20 20.84 -5.86
N ILE A 383 25.49 20.58 -7.14
CA ILE A 383 25.52 19.21 -7.67
C ILE A 383 26.84 18.54 -7.30
N MET A 384 26.73 17.37 -6.67
CA MET A 384 27.88 16.64 -6.14
C MET A 384 27.88 15.17 -6.56
N VAL A 385 29.06 14.68 -6.95
CA VAL A 385 29.39 13.27 -7.07
C VAL A 385 29.95 12.82 -5.71
N ALA A 386 29.07 12.34 -4.84
CA ALA A 386 29.33 12.05 -3.44
C ALA A 386 29.92 10.64 -3.23
N VAL A 387 30.86 10.55 -2.29
CA VAL A 387 31.47 9.29 -1.80
C VAL A 387 31.19 9.05 -0.31
N MET A 388 30.86 10.12 0.42
CA MET A 388 30.65 10.11 1.86
C MET A 388 29.32 10.79 2.22
N HIS A 389 28.70 10.31 3.29
CA HIS A 389 27.49 10.87 3.90
C HIS A 389 27.65 10.85 5.43
N ASP A 390 27.49 12.01 6.06
CA ASP A 390 27.66 12.24 7.50
C ASP A 390 28.95 11.62 8.08
N GLY A 391 30.08 11.87 7.41
CA GLY A 391 31.39 11.41 7.85
C GLY A 391 31.68 9.93 7.62
N LYS A 392 30.76 9.18 6.99
CA LYS A 392 30.90 7.75 6.70
C LYS A 392 30.83 7.46 5.20
N PRO A 393 31.40 6.35 4.71
CA PRO A 393 31.19 5.92 3.34
C PRO A 393 29.70 5.74 3.05
N ILE A 394 29.27 6.04 1.82
CA ILE A 394 27.87 5.80 1.42
C ILE A 394 27.70 4.27 1.25
N PRO A 395 26.74 3.63 1.94
CA PRO A 395 26.51 2.21 1.77
C PRO A 395 25.87 1.88 0.41
N ALA A 396 26.04 0.64 -0.07
CA ALA A 396 25.46 0.20 -1.35
C ALA A 396 23.95 0.46 -1.47
N ASP A 397 23.18 0.26 -0.39
CA ASP A 397 21.73 0.54 -0.32
C ASP A 397 21.37 1.99 -0.68
N LEU A 398 22.23 2.94 -0.27
CA LEU A 398 22.06 4.36 -0.55
C LEU A 398 22.68 4.78 -1.89
N GLY A 399 23.39 3.87 -2.56
CA GLY A 399 23.98 4.10 -3.88
C GLY A 399 25.50 4.19 -3.88
N GLY A 400 26.19 3.77 -2.81
CA GLY A 400 27.64 3.71 -2.77
C GLY A 400 28.23 2.64 -3.70
N PRO A 401 29.48 2.79 -4.17
CA PRO A 401 30.50 3.64 -3.56
C PRO A 401 30.46 5.12 -4.00
N VAL A 402 29.72 5.43 -5.07
CA VAL A 402 29.59 6.79 -5.60
C VAL A 402 28.13 7.07 -5.96
N ARG A 403 27.59 8.20 -5.49
CA ARG A 403 26.21 8.63 -5.71
C ARG A 403 26.18 10.05 -6.25
N LEU A 404 25.31 10.31 -7.24
CA LEU A 404 24.97 11.67 -7.64
C LEU A 404 24.00 12.30 -6.66
N VAL A 405 24.22 13.55 -6.29
CA VAL A 405 23.34 14.36 -5.44
C VAL A 405 23.00 15.65 -6.16
N ILE A 406 21.70 15.86 -6.45
CA ILE A 406 21.15 17.08 -7.05
C ILE A 406 20.12 17.67 -6.09
N PRO A 407 20.50 18.60 -5.20
CA PRO A 407 19.63 19.05 -4.11
C PRO A 407 18.35 19.76 -4.55
N GLN A 408 18.40 20.47 -5.69
CA GLN A 408 17.29 21.29 -6.18
C GLN A 408 16.23 20.50 -6.97
N MET A 409 16.43 19.19 -7.15
CA MET A 409 15.54 18.29 -7.88
C MET A 409 15.08 17.11 -7.01
N TYR A 410 14.02 16.43 -7.43
CA TYR A 410 13.59 15.21 -6.76
C TYR A 410 14.64 14.10 -6.90
N ALA A 411 14.72 13.27 -5.85
CA ALA A 411 15.69 12.21 -5.63
C ALA A 411 15.91 11.22 -6.78
N TYR A 412 14.98 11.08 -7.73
CA TYR A 412 15.18 10.18 -8.87
C TYR A 412 16.25 10.70 -9.84
N LYS A 413 16.44 12.02 -9.95
CA LYS A 413 17.55 12.60 -10.71
C LYS A 413 18.93 12.33 -10.08
N SER A 414 18.94 11.99 -8.79
CA SER A 414 20.15 11.68 -8.01
C SER A 414 20.51 10.19 -8.15
N VAL A 415 21.18 9.87 -9.26
CA VAL A 415 21.60 8.52 -9.68
C VAL A 415 22.43 7.79 -8.60
N LYS A 416 22.05 6.54 -8.32
CA LYS A 416 22.80 5.61 -7.47
C LYS A 416 23.92 4.91 -8.25
N TRP A 417 24.97 4.49 -7.55
CA TRP A 417 26.06 3.69 -8.12
C TRP A 417 26.69 4.37 -9.35
N LEU A 418 26.77 5.70 -9.33
CA LEU A 418 27.19 6.49 -10.48
C LEU A 418 28.60 6.07 -10.90
N ASN A 419 28.76 5.63 -12.15
CA ASN A 419 30.04 5.18 -12.68
C ASN A 419 30.44 5.85 -13.99
N ARG A 420 29.53 6.55 -14.68
CA ARG A 420 29.86 7.30 -15.90
C ARG A 420 29.03 8.55 -16.04
N ILE A 421 29.69 9.61 -16.50
CA ILE A 421 29.10 10.87 -16.94
C ILE A 421 29.50 11.06 -18.41
N GLU A 422 28.53 11.28 -19.27
CA GLU A 422 28.74 11.46 -20.71
C GLU A 422 28.11 12.77 -21.17
N LEU A 423 28.88 13.60 -21.88
CA LEU A 423 28.36 14.83 -22.48
C LEU A 423 27.89 14.54 -23.90
N ILE A 424 26.64 14.88 -24.19
CA ILE A 424 25.96 14.53 -25.44
C ILE A 424 25.34 15.77 -26.09
N GLU A 425 25.22 15.74 -27.42
CA GLU A 425 24.63 16.82 -28.24
C GLU A 425 23.10 16.81 -28.18
N SER A 426 22.50 15.65 -27.95
CA SER A 426 21.06 15.49 -27.92
C SER A 426 20.51 15.56 -26.49
N GLU A 427 19.21 15.73 -26.40
CA GLU A 427 18.48 15.41 -25.18
C GLU A 427 18.51 13.89 -24.91
N HIS A 428 18.44 13.51 -23.63
CA HIS A 428 18.26 12.13 -23.19
C HIS A 428 17.08 12.02 -22.23
N ILE A 429 16.20 11.04 -22.48
CA ILE A 429 15.07 10.73 -21.61
C ILE A 429 15.53 9.65 -20.63
N GLY A 430 15.53 9.97 -19.34
CA GLY A 430 15.93 9.06 -18.27
C GLY A 430 14.89 7.97 -17.96
N TYR A 431 15.26 7.06 -17.06
CA TYR A 431 14.47 5.87 -16.74
C TYR A 431 13.05 6.20 -16.23
N TRP A 432 12.89 7.21 -15.37
CA TRP A 432 11.56 7.57 -14.85
C TRP A 432 10.81 8.51 -15.78
N GLU A 433 11.51 9.32 -16.55
CA GLU A 433 10.94 10.22 -17.56
C GLU A 433 10.22 9.42 -18.65
N GLU A 434 10.80 8.30 -19.10
CA GLU A 434 10.12 7.32 -19.97
C GLU A 434 8.79 6.80 -19.37
N ARG A 435 8.66 6.84 -18.03
CA ARG A 435 7.51 6.36 -17.26
C ARG A 435 6.58 7.51 -16.83
N GLY A 436 6.73 8.68 -17.45
CA GLY A 436 5.85 9.83 -17.26
C GLY A 436 6.16 10.68 -16.02
N TYR A 437 7.38 10.58 -15.48
CA TYR A 437 7.85 11.52 -14.47
C TYR A 437 8.33 12.82 -15.14
N ASP A 438 8.36 13.91 -14.36
CA ASP A 438 8.81 15.22 -14.81
C ASP A 438 10.29 15.16 -15.22
N LYS A 439 10.63 15.71 -16.38
CA LYS A 439 11.99 15.69 -16.92
C LYS A 439 12.95 16.52 -16.07
N ASP A 440 12.53 17.70 -15.63
CA ASP A 440 13.38 18.62 -14.88
C ASP A 440 13.29 18.37 -13.38
N ALA A 441 12.18 17.78 -12.94
CA ALA A 441 12.02 17.28 -11.57
C ALA A 441 12.26 18.33 -10.48
N TRP A 442 12.06 19.62 -10.77
CA TRP A 442 12.32 20.70 -9.83
C TRP A 442 11.53 20.53 -8.53
N LEU A 443 12.20 20.81 -7.41
CA LEU A 443 11.49 20.97 -6.14
C LEU A 443 10.62 22.23 -6.19
N THR A 444 9.50 22.21 -5.49
CA THR A 444 8.63 23.39 -5.42
C THR A 444 9.41 24.58 -4.84
N GLY A 445 9.58 25.63 -5.63
CA GLY A 445 10.33 26.84 -5.25
C GLY A 445 11.79 26.88 -5.73
N ALA A 446 12.34 25.76 -6.24
CA ALA A 446 13.69 25.74 -6.80
C ALA A 446 13.75 26.34 -8.22
N SER A 447 12.70 26.15 -9.03
CA SER A 447 12.65 26.64 -10.41
C SER A 447 12.70 28.17 -10.56
N GLN A 448 12.38 28.94 -9.49
CA GLN A 448 12.37 30.40 -9.57
C GLN A 448 13.76 31.05 -9.66
N ARG A 449 14.86 30.28 -9.55
CA ARG A 449 16.23 30.78 -9.75
C ARG A 449 16.69 30.77 -11.21
N PHE A 450 15.95 30.09 -12.09
CA PHE A 450 16.25 30.03 -13.52
C PHE A 450 14.96 30.39 -14.26
N PRO A 451 14.77 31.67 -14.65
CA PRO A 451 13.60 32.04 -15.43
C PRO A 451 13.56 31.19 -16.70
N ASP A 452 12.38 30.65 -16.97
CA ASP A 452 12.06 29.87 -18.16
C ASP A 452 12.55 30.62 -19.41
N ILE A 453 13.55 30.05 -20.09
CA ILE A 453 14.08 30.60 -21.35
C ILE A 453 13.43 29.89 -22.56
N SER A 454 12.30 29.21 -22.37
CA SER A 454 11.46 28.77 -23.48
C SER A 454 10.49 29.88 -23.89
N GLY A 455 10.91 30.64 -24.91
CA GLY A 455 10.01 31.43 -25.76
C GLY A 455 9.37 30.56 -26.83
#